data_AF-A0A7L5RYD8-F1
#
_entry.id   AF-A0A7L5RYD8-F1
#
_cell.length_a   1.000
_cell.length_b   1.000
_cell.length_c   1.000
_cell.angle_alpha   90.00
_cell.angle_beta   90.00
_cell.angle_gamma   90.00
#
_symmetry.space_group_name_H-M   'P 1'
#
loop_
_entity.id
_entity.type
_entity.pdbx_description
1 polymer ?
#
loop_
_entity_poly.entity_id
_entity_poly.type
_entity_poly.pdbx_seq_one_letter_code
_entity_poly.pdbx_strand_id
1 'polypeptide(L)'
;MDTRTAFSDSNDLSASSTVSCAANTESFSPGALTPEIASLRRLSDNLQSIFDATSPDSSFADARIAVAGGREVAVHRCVLSARSPFFKDAFGGKDRGVKLELKDLAKEFDVSFDALVAVLGYLYSGRVGSLPEGVCVCVDDDCSHAACRPAVDFMVEVLYAAFAFQISELVALYQRRLLDILGRIAPDDIVVVLSVANICGNACETLRTRCIENIVRSDVDMITLDKALPQHLVKQIVDARIEVGLHGRENGFPDKHVKRIHRALDSDDVELVRMLLKEGHTSLDDACAIHYAVAYCDAKTTMELLDLALSDVNHRNPRGYTVLHVAATRKEPKIIVSLLTKGARPGDLTLDGRKALQISKRLTRAVEYHKSVEEGKASPKDRLCIEILEQAERRDPLPGEASASLALAGDDLRMKLLYLENRVGLAKLLFPMEAKVAMDIAQVDGTSEFPLAVINSRNLAGTQSTTMDLNEAPFKIKEEHLNRHRALSRTVELGKRFFPRCSEVLNKIMDADDLSELAYLENENDEERQLKKQRYTELQEVLSKAFNEDKEEFNRSKNLSSSSSSTSMGLGRPNGKLIFKK
;
A
#
# COMPACT_ATOMS: atom_id res chain seq x y z
N MET A 1 -39.78 67.37 27.50
CA MET A 1 -39.19 67.41 26.15
C MET A 1 -37.79 66.83 26.26
N ASP A 2 -37.65 65.53 25.99
CA ASP A 2 -36.87 64.96 24.86
C ASP A 2 -35.75 65.85 24.29
N THR A 3 -34.54 65.39 23.91
CA THR A 3 -34.01 64.04 23.65
C THR A 3 -32.50 64.12 23.32
N ARG A 4 -31.77 63.06 23.70
CA ARG A 4 -30.72 62.29 22.97
C ARG A 4 -29.36 62.87 22.48
N THR A 5 -28.38 61.94 22.64
CA THR A 5 -27.19 61.58 21.81
C THR A 5 -25.91 62.42 21.90
N ALA A 6 -24.82 61.81 22.41
CA ALA A 6 -23.79 61.10 21.63
C ALA A 6 -22.45 61.07 22.40
N PHE A 7 -21.80 59.91 22.57
CA PHE A 7 -20.35 59.84 22.73
C PHE A 7 -19.80 58.60 22.04
N SER A 8 -18.64 58.82 21.41
CA SER A 8 -17.92 57.98 20.47
C SER A 8 -16.79 57.28 21.21
N ASP A 9 -16.62 55.97 21.00
CA ASP A 9 -15.52 55.19 21.56
C ASP A 9 -14.31 55.17 20.63
N SER A 10 -13.14 55.38 21.20
CA SER A 10 -11.82 55.14 20.61
C SER A 10 -11.00 54.36 21.63
N ASN A 11 -10.37 53.26 21.21
CA ASN A 11 -9.17 52.76 21.88
C ASN A 11 -8.37 51.85 20.95
N ASP A 12 -7.24 52.38 20.49
CA ASP A 12 -6.09 51.66 19.95
C ASP A 12 -5.24 51.11 21.10
N LEU A 13 -4.85 49.83 21.05
CA LEU A 13 -3.60 49.37 21.66
C LEU A 13 -2.96 48.27 20.80
N SER A 14 -1.76 48.58 20.36
CA SER A 14 -0.82 47.79 19.56
C SER A 14 -0.26 46.57 20.29
N ALA A 15 -0.28 45.41 19.64
CA ALA A 15 0.43 44.20 20.04
C ALA A 15 1.79 44.12 19.33
N SER A 16 2.87 43.94 20.10
CA SER A 16 4.20 43.59 19.58
C SER A 16 4.42 42.08 19.66
N SER A 17 4.88 41.55 18.54
CA SER A 17 5.37 40.20 18.30
C SER A 17 6.74 39.95 18.94
N THR A 18 7.00 38.70 19.33
CA THR A 18 8.31 38.02 19.11
C THR A 18 8.18 36.52 19.36
N VAL A 19 8.60 35.73 18.37
CA VAL A 19 8.93 34.30 18.46
C VAL A 19 10.46 34.20 18.51
N SER A 20 11.02 33.42 19.43
CA SER A 20 12.27 32.66 19.21
C SER A 20 12.46 31.60 20.29
N CYS A 21 12.95 30.45 19.82
CA CYS A 21 13.14 29.21 20.56
C CYS A 21 14.52 29.20 21.24
N ALA A 22 14.61 28.89 22.53
CA ALA A 22 15.76 28.23 23.16
C ALA A 22 15.47 28.00 24.65
N ALA A 23 15.94 26.86 25.16
CA ALA A 23 15.88 26.49 26.56
C ALA A 23 16.49 27.58 27.45
N ASN A 24 15.70 28.11 28.38
CA ASN A 24 16.18 28.73 29.60
C ASN A 24 15.17 28.47 30.71
N THR A 25 15.69 27.90 31.79
CA THR A 25 14.98 27.59 33.03
C THR A 25 14.70 28.91 33.75
N GLU A 26 13.66 29.63 33.32
CA GLU A 26 13.14 30.76 34.09
C GLU A 26 11.94 30.30 34.92
N SER A 27 12.19 30.25 36.23
CA SER A 27 11.21 29.98 37.27
C SER A 27 10.10 31.02 37.25
N PHE A 28 8.96 30.69 36.62
CA PHE A 28 7.73 31.44 36.80
C PHE A 28 7.19 31.20 38.21
N SER A 29 7.19 32.25 39.02
CA SER A 29 6.40 32.31 40.26
C SER A 29 4.92 32.09 39.91
N PRO A 30 4.23 31.11 40.52
CA PRO A 30 2.82 30.89 40.22
C PRO A 30 2.01 32.00 40.88
N GLY A 31 1.58 32.98 40.09
CA GLY A 31 0.55 33.92 40.53
C GLY A 31 -0.67 33.12 41.00
N ALA A 32 -1.06 33.28 42.27
CA ALA A 32 -2.15 32.53 42.87
C ALA A 32 -3.42 32.69 42.03
N LEU A 33 -3.88 31.59 41.42
CA LEU A 33 -5.17 31.54 40.74
C LEU A 33 -6.25 31.92 41.74
N THR A 34 -7.24 32.69 41.31
CA THR A 34 -8.40 32.96 42.16
C THR A 34 -9.07 31.63 42.54
N PRO A 35 -9.64 31.50 43.75
CA PRO A 35 -10.30 30.26 44.19
C PRO A 35 -11.37 29.75 43.22
N GLU A 36 -12.04 30.65 42.50
CA GLU A 36 -13.03 30.34 41.47
C GLU A 36 -12.41 29.75 40.20
N ILE A 37 -11.28 30.29 39.72
CA ILE A 37 -10.57 29.69 38.58
C ILE A 37 -10.03 28.31 38.97
N ALA A 38 -9.55 28.15 40.20
CA ALA A 38 -9.10 26.87 40.72
C ALA A 38 -10.23 25.82 40.81
N SER A 39 -11.43 26.22 41.25
CA SER A 39 -12.58 25.31 41.33
C SER A 39 -13.09 24.90 39.94
N LEU A 40 -13.16 25.82 38.99
CA LEU A 40 -13.53 25.53 37.60
C LEU A 40 -12.50 24.63 36.90
N ARG A 41 -11.20 24.84 37.13
CA ARG A 41 -10.16 23.93 36.64
C ARG A 41 -10.32 22.53 37.20
N ARG A 42 -10.57 22.43 38.51
CA ARG A 42 -10.82 21.13 39.15
C ARG A 42 -12.05 20.43 38.60
N LEU A 43 -13.13 21.16 38.27
CA LEU A 43 -14.30 20.60 37.61
C LEU A 43 -13.97 20.08 36.20
N SER A 44 -13.22 20.87 35.41
CA SER A 44 -12.72 20.46 34.09
C SER A 44 -11.87 19.19 34.15
N ASP A 45 -10.95 19.10 35.12
CA ASP A 45 -10.11 17.91 35.34
C ASP A 45 -10.95 16.69 35.74
N ASN A 46 -11.95 16.87 36.61
CA ASN A 46 -12.84 15.78 37.00
C ASN A 46 -13.68 15.26 35.82
N LEU A 47 -14.24 16.15 34.98
CA LEU A 47 -15.00 15.75 33.80
C LEU A 47 -14.13 15.04 32.77
N GLN A 48 -12.89 15.50 32.57
CA GLN A 48 -11.91 14.81 31.73
C GLN A 48 -11.61 13.40 32.28
N SER A 49 -11.40 13.26 33.59
CA SER A 49 -11.12 11.96 34.22
C SER A 49 -12.27 10.95 34.06
N ILE A 50 -13.51 11.42 34.02
CA ILE A 50 -14.69 10.58 33.76
C ILE A 50 -14.67 10.09 32.30
N PHE A 51 -14.27 10.94 31.35
CA PHE A 51 -14.16 10.55 29.94
C PHE A 51 -13.01 9.57 29.70
N ASP A 52 -11.87 9.76 30.38
CA ASP A 52 -10.69 8.89 30.25
C ASP A 52 -10.86 7.54 30.99
N ALA A 53 -11.93 7.37 31.76
CA ALA A 53 -12.16 6.16 32.54
C ALA A 53 -12.35 4.93 31.62
N THR A 54 -11.36 4.04 31.62
CA THR A 54 -11.29 2.85 30.75
C THR A 54 -12.17 1.68 31.19
N SER A 55 -12.75 1.71 32.40
CA SER A 55 -13.59 0.61 32.89
C SER A 55 -15.08 0.88 32.64
N PRO A 56 -15.82 -0.08 32.06
CA PRO A 56 -17.25 0.11 31.76
C PRO A 56 -18.08 0.40 33.02
N ASP A 57 -17.71 -0.18 34.16
CA ASP A 57 -18.42 -0.02 35.43
C ASP A 57 -18.15 1.32 36.12
N SER A 58 -17.02 1.99 35.82
CA SER A 58 -16.68 3.30 36.39
C SER A 58 -17.14 4.48 35.55
N SER A 59 -17.56 4.25 34.31
CA SER A 59 -17.76 5.34 33.35
C SER A 59 -19.10 6.05 33.48
N PHE A 60 -20.14 5.45 34.11
CA PHE A 60 -21.52 5.98 34.16
C PHE A 60 -22.12 6.44 32.81
N ALA A 61 -21.52 6.03 31.70
CA ALA A 61 -21.91 6.45 30.36
C ALA A 61 -23.29 5.88 29.99
N ASP A 62 -24.14 6.73 29.40
CA ASP A 62 -25.52 6.43 29.04
C ASP A 62 -25.77 6.42 27.51
N ALA A 63 -24.72 6.63 26.72
CA ALA A 63 -24.70 6.50 25.27
C ALA A 63 -23.32 6.05 24.76
N ARG A 64 -23.26 5.63 23.49
CA ARG A 64 -22.03 5.24 22.79
C ARG A 64 -22.00 5.80 21.38
N ILE A 65 -20.82 6.18 20.92
CA ILE A 65 -20.55 6.55 19.53
C ILE A 65 -19.65 5.47 18.92
N ALA A 66 -20.16 4.75 17.94
CA ALA A 66 -19.42 3.73 17.20
C ALA A 66 -18.63 4.35 16.05
N VAL A 67 -17.41 3.89 15.89
CA VAL A 67 -16.49 4.26 14.82
C VAL A 67 -16.24 3.02 13.96
N ALA A 68 -15.98 3.24 12.67
CA ALA A 68 -15.60 2.16 11.76
C ALA A 68 -14.47 1.29 12.35
N GLY A 69 -14.58 -0.03 12.17
CA GLY A 69 -13.64 -1.00 12.75
C GLY A 69 -14.02 -1.51 14.15
N GLY A 70 -15.26 -1.29 14.59
CA GLY A 70 -15.81 -1.89 15.82
C GLY A 70 -15.36 -1.21 17.13
N ARG A 71 -14.68 -0.07 17.03
CA ARG A 71 -14.34 0.76 18.21
C ARG A 71 -15.56 1.58 18.62
N GLU A 72 -15.78 1.69 19.93
CA GLU A 72 -16.86 2.50 20.50
C GLU A 72 -16.29 3.46 21.54
N VAL A 73 -16.82 4.69 21.58
CA VAL A 73 -16.53 5.67 22.63
C VAL A 73 -17.75 5.80 23.52
N ALA A 74 -17.59 5.51 24.81
CA ALA A 74 -18.63 5.70 25.81
C ALA A 74 -18.78 7.19 26.15
N VAL A 75 -20.01 7.70 26.16
CA VAL A 75 -20.28 9.14 26.35
C VAL A 75 -21.49 9.40 27.25
N HIS A 76 -21.53 10.62 27.80
CA HIS A 76 -22.58 11.13 28.67
C HIS A 76 -23.46 12.11 27.91
N ARG A 77 -24.73 11.74 27.70
CA ARG A 77 -25.70 12.55 26.95
C ARG A 77 -25.85 13.94 27.54
N CYS A 78 -25.88 14.05 28.88
CA CYS A 78 -26.04 15.34 29.56
C CYS A 78 -24.87 16.30 29.27
N VAL A 79 -23.62 15.81 29.30
CA VAL A 79 -22.43 16.62 29.03
C VAL A 79 -22.42 17.09 27.58
N LEU A 80 -22.57 16.16 26.63
CA LEU A 80 -22.53 16.51 25.21
C LEU A 80 -23.69 17.43 24.81
N SER A 81 -24.91 17.16 25.28
CA SER A 81 -26.10 17.99 24.98
C SER A 81 -26.01 19.40 25.58
N ALA A 82 -25.31 19.56 26.70
CA ALA A 82 -25.10 20.88 27.30
C ALA A 82 -24.07 21.72 26.52
N ARG A 83 -23.15 21.06 25.80
CA ARG A 83 -21.99 21.70 25.16
C ARG A 83 -22.11 21.77 23.63
N SER A 84 -23.12 21.12 23.05
CA SER A 84 -23.35 21.07 21.61
C SER A 84 -24.85 20.99 21.31
N PRO A 85 -25.42 21.95 20.55
CA PRO A 85 -26.80 21.88 20.09
C PRO A 85 -27.05 20.63 19.24
N PHE A 86 -26.08 20.24 18.41
CA PHE A 86 -26.14 19.02 17.61
C PHE A 86 -26.39 17.78 18.47
N PHE A 87 -25.60 17.58 19.55
CA PHE A 87 -25.78 16.41 20.40
C PHE A 87 -27.09 16.46 21.19
N LYS A 88 -27.52 17.66 21.59
CA LYS A 88 -28.84 17.85 22.24
C LYS A 88 -29.97 17.33 21.36
N ASP A 89 -29.94 17.65 20.06
CA ASP A 89 -30.93 17.18 19.10
C ASP A 89 -30.73 15.69 18.78
N ALA A 90 -29.49 15.24 18.60
CA ALA A 90 -29.16 13.86 18.28
C ALA A 90 -29.59 12.87 19.38
N PHE A 91 -29.62 13.31 20.64
CA PHE A 91 -30.10 12.52 21.78
C PHE A 91 -31.57 12.80 22.14
N GLY A 92 -32.22 13.79 21.55
CA GLY A 92 -33.60 14.15 21.82
C GLY A 92 -34.56 12.98 21.54
N GLY A 93 -35.45 12.68 22.49
CA GLY A 93 -36.50 11.67 22.33
C GLY A 93 -36.03 10.20 22.28
N LYS A 94 -34.76 9.91 22.59
CA LYS A 94 -34.20 8.55 22.60
C LYS A 94 -34.09 7.96 24.02
N ASP A 95 -34.29 6.64 24.11
CA ASP A 95 -34.19 5.85 25.35
C ASP A 95 -32.74 5.77 25.91
N ARG A 96 -32.54 5.17 27.09
CA ARG A 96 -31.19 4.95 27.65
C ARG A 96 -30.41 3.94 26.81
N GLY A 97 -29.09 4.13 26.70
CA GLY A 97 -28.21 3.23 25.95
C GLY A 97 -28.18 3.49 24.44
N VAL A 98 -28.36 4.75 24.03
CA VAL A 98 -28.31 5.14 22.60
C VAL A 98 -26.95 4.82 22.02
N LYS A 99 -26.94 4.10 20.91
CA LYS A 99 -25.77 3.93 20.05
C LYS A 99 -25.92 4.79 18.81
N LEU A 100 -24.94 5.66 18.56
CA LEU A 100 -24.85 6.50 17.36
C LEU A 100 -23.68 6.02 16.51
N GLU A 101 -23.81 6.04 15.19
CA GLU A 101 -22.71 5.73 14.28
C GLU A 101 -22.04 7.03 13.82
N LEU A 102 -20.71 7.14 13.97
CA LEU A 102 -19.97 8.36 13.61
C LEU A 102 -20.19 8.77 12.15
N LYS A 103 -20.30 7.78 11.25
CA LYS A 103 -20.55 8.01 9.82
C LYS A 103 -21.89 8.70 9.56
N ASP A 104 -22.88 8.48 10.42
CA ASP A 104 -24.18 9.16 10.32
C ASP A 104 -24.13 10.56 10.91
N LEU A 105 -23.24 10.80 11.87
CA LEU A 105 -23.04 12.11 12.51
C LEU A 105 -22.17 13.05 11.65
N ALA A 106 -21.21 12.50 10.91
CA ALA A 106 -20.23 13.24 10.12
C ALA A 106 -20.17 12.66 8.69
N LYS A 107 -21.07 13.12 7.81
CA LYS A 107 -21.34 12.46 6.52
C LYS A 107 -20.46 12.89 5.35
N GLU A 108 -19.97 14.13 5.37
CA GLU A 108 -19.28 14.76 4.24
C GLU A 108 -17.77 14.53 4.24
N PHE A 109 -17.19 14.10 5.35
CA PHE A 109 -15.75 13.86 5.50
C PHE A 109 -15.49 12.80 6.57
N ASP A 110 -14.47 11.96 6.34
CA ASP A 110 -14.13 10.87 7.26
C ASP A 110 -13.38 11.42 8.48
N VAL A 111 -13.82 10.99 9.68
CA VAL A 111 -13.23 11.39 10.96
C VAL A 111 -12.63 10.17 11.64
N SER A 112 -11.33 10.23 11.98
CA SER A 112 -10.69 9.13 12.71
C SER A 112 -11.18 9.05 14.16
N PHE A 113 -10.94 7.89 14.76
CA PHE A 113 -11.19 7.69 16.19
C PHE A 113 -10.45 8.72 17.05
N ASP A 114 -9.20 9.02 16.73
CA ASP A 114 -8.36 9.94 17.51
C ASP A 114 -8.87 11.38 17.41
N ALA A 115 -9.32 11.81 16.22
CA ALA A 115 -9.96 13.12 16.05
C ALA A 115 -11.30 13.21 16.81
N LEU A 116 -12.13 12.15 16.77
CA LEU A 116 -13.36 12.09 17.57
C LEU A 116 -13.07 12.21 19.06
N VAL A 117 -12.09 11.45 19.58
CA VAL A 117 -11.69 11.48 20.99
C VAL A 117 -11.18 12.88 21.37
N ALA A 118 -10.43 13.56 20.51
CA ALA A 118 -9.97 14.92 20.76
C ALA A 118 -11.14 15.94 20.87
N VAL A 119 -12.14 15.84 19.99
CA VAL A 119 -13.34 16.70 20.05
C VAL A 119 -14.18 16.41 21.29
N LEU A 120 -14.39 15.13 21.61
CA LEU A 120 -15.12 14.73 22.82
C LEU A 120 -14.38 15.19 24.07
N GLY A 121 -13.07 14.96 24.18
CA GLY A 121 -12.25 15.46 25.29
C GLY A 121 -12.36 16.98 25.47
N TYR A 122 -12.44 17.75 24.38
CA TYR A 122 -12.73 19.18 24.45
C TYR A 122 -14.13 19.48 25.01
N LEU A 123 -15.16 18.71 24.66
CA LEU A 123 -16.51 18.90 25.21
C LEU A 123 -16.58 18.63 26.71
N TYR A 124 -15.79 17.68 27.23
CA TYR A 124 -15.72 17.41 28.68
C TYR A 124 -14.86 18.42 29.44
N SER A 125 -13.67 18.73 28.93
CA SER A 125 -12.71 19.55 29.66
C SER A 125 -12.78 21.04 29.34
N GLY A 126 -13.32 21.43 28.19
CA GLY A 126 -13.23 22.80 27.66
C GLY A 126 -11.80 23.23 27.30
N ARG A 127 -10.85 22.29 27.19
CA ARG A 127 -9.44 22.56 26.88
C ARG A 127 -9.03 21.81 25.63
N VAL A 128 -8.23 22.47 24.80
CA VAL A 128 -7.57 21.81 23.67
C VAL A 128 -6.23 21.26 24.16
N GLY A 129 -6.06 19.95 24.07
CA GLY A 129 -4.79 19.30 24.37
C GLY A 129 -3.66 19.69 23.39
N SER A 130 -2.45 19.23 23.71
CA SER A 130 -1.38 19.15 22.72
C SER A 130 -1.80 18.20 21.59
N LEU A 131 -1.17 18.36 20.42
CA LEU A 131 -1.34 17.41 19.33
C LEU A 131 -0.86 16.03 19.80
N PRO A 132 -1.65 14.95 19.64
CA PRO A 132 -1.24 13.62 20.06
C PRO A 132 0.01 13.18 19.31
N GLU A 133 1.12 12.99 20.01
CA GLU A 133 2.42 12.61 19.42
C GLU A 133 2.30 11.31 18.61
N GLY A 134 1.47 10.36 19.07
CA GLY A 134 1.27 9.12 18.33
C GLY A 134 0.56 9.27 16.96
N VAL A 135 -0.22 10.33 16.76
CA VAL A 135 -1.08 10.49 15.57
C VAL A 135 -0.55 11.58 14.63
N CYS A 136 0.09 12.61 15.19
CA CYS A 136 0.53 13.80 14.46
C CYS A 136 2.00 13.76 14.03
N VAL A 137 2.73 12.68 14.33
CA VAL A 137 4.15 12.50 14.00
C VAL A 137 4.29 11.58 12.80
N CYS A 138 5.12 11.98 11.83
CA CYS A 138 5.45 11.14 10.67
C CYS A 138 6.73 10.33 10.91
N VAL A 139 7.03 9.37 10.03
CA VAL A 139 8.20 8.47 10.16
C VAL A 139 9.53 9.17 9.82
N ASP A 140 9.49 10.36 9.20
CA ASP A 140 10.70 11.06 8.79
C ASP A 140 11.38 11.75 9.97
N ASP A 141 12.54 11.24 10.39
CA ASP A 141 13.33 11.74 11.52
C ASP A 141 13.82 13.19 11.33
N ASP A 142 13.96 13.64 10.07
CA ASP A 142 14.37 15.00 9.74
C ASP A 142 13.20 16.00 9.76
N CYS A 143 11.99 15.55 10.07
CA CYS A 143 10.79 16.39 10.07
C CYS A 143 10.59 17.09 11.42
N SER A 144 10.31 18.40 11.41
CA SER A 144 9.91 19.13 12.64
C SER A 144 8.53 18.76 13.18
N HIS A 145 7.77 17.94 12.45
CA HIS A 145 6.39 17.51 12.71
C HIS A 145 5.35 18.62 12.95
N ALA A 146 5.71 19.90 12.84
CA ALA A 146 4.80 21.01 13.09
C ALA A 146 3.75 21.22 11.97
N ALA A 147 4.03 20.74 10.77
CA ALA A 147 3.18 20.90 9.57
C ALA A 147 3.29 19.68 8.63
N CYS A 148 3.63 18.51 9.16
CA CYS A 148 3.66 17.28 8.35
C CYS A 148 2.24 16.76 8.09
N ARG A 149 2.11 15.91 7.06
CA ARG A 149 0.82 15.38 6.63
C ARG A 149 -0.01 14.77 7.77
N PRO A 150 0.51 13.89 8.65
CA PRO A 150 -0.25 13.38 9.79
C PRO A 150 -0.85 14.46 10.71
N ALA A 151 -0.10 15.54 10.98
CA ALA A 151 -0.57 16.64 11.81
C ALA A 151 -1.68 17.42 11.08
N VAL A 152 -1.50 17.70 9.79
CA VAL A 152 -2.50 18.39 8.96
C VAL A 152 -3.78 17.58 8.88
N ASP A 153 -3.71 16.28 8.58
CA ASP A 153 -4.85 15.38 8.53
C ASP A 153 -5.62 15.38 9.85
N PHE A 154 -4.92 15.21 10.98
CA PHE A 154 -5.55 15.25 12.30
C PHE A 154 -6.24 16.60 12.58
N MET A 155 -5.58 17.72 12.28
CA MET A 155 -6.17 19.05 12.51
C MET A 155 -7.39 19.32 11.63
N VAL A 156 -7.35 18.86 10.38
CA VAL A 156 -8.47 18.99 9.43
C VAL A 156 -9.65 18.10 9.84
N GLU A 157 -9.40 16.87 10.28
CA GLU A 157 -10.43 15.98 10.84
C GLU A 157 -11.09 16.59 12.09
N VAL A 158 -10.30 17.14 13.01
CA VAL A 158 -10.83 17.80 14.22
C VAL A 158 -11.62 19.06 13.87
N LEU A 159 -11.14 19.88 12.93
CA LEU A 159 -11.86 21.06 12.44
C LEU A 159 -13.24 20.66 11.88
N TYR A 160 -13.28 19.66 11.02
CA TYR A 160 -14.53 19.18 10.43
C TYR A 160 -15.46 18.56 11.48
N ALA A 161 -14.95 17.72 12.38
CA ALA A 161 -15.77 17.12 13.43
C ALA A 161 -16.34 18.19 14.39
N ALA A 162 -15.55 19.22 14.71
CA ALA A 162 -16.03 20.36 15.48
C ALA A 162 -17.15 21.12 14.76
N PHE A 163 -17.03 21.31 13.45
CA PHE A 163 -18.08 21.92 12.62
C PHE A 163 -19.34 21.05 12.58
N ALA A 164 -19.21 19.75 12.28
CA ALA A 164 -20.32 18.81 12.21
C ALA A 164 -21.10 18.74 13.53
N PHE A 165 -20.40 18.78 14.66
CA PHE A 165 -21.00 18.77 15.99
C PHE A 165 -21.37 20.16 16.52
N GLN A 166 -21.29 21.21 15.68
CA GLN A 166 -21.67 22.58 16.01
C GLN A 166 -20.95 23.17 17.24
N ILE A 167 -19.62 23.01 17.30
CA ILE A 167 -18.75 23.46 18.39
C ILE A 167 -17.92 24.66 17.90
N SER A 168 -18.55 25.83 17.81
CA SER A 168 -17.99 27.02 17.17
C SER A 168 -16.64 27.48 17.75
N GLU A 169 -16.43 27.36 19.06
CA GLU A 169 -15.17 27.76 19.69
C GLU A 169 -14.02 26.85 19.25
N LEU A 170 -14.28 25.55 19.10
CA LEU A 170 -13.26 24.59 18.67
C LEU A 170 -12.93 24.76 17.19
N VAL A 171 -13.94 25.07 16.35
CA VAL A 171 -13.73 25.46 14.94
C VAL A 171 -12.78 26.66 14.86
N ALA A 172 -13.05 27.73 15.62
CA ALA A 172 -12.20 28.93 15.61
C ALA A 172 -10.76 28.64 16.07
N LEU A 173 -10.58 27.76 17.06
CA LEU A 173 -9.26 27.37 17.56
C LEU A 173 -8.45 26.60 16.51
N TYR A 174 -9.04 25.59 15.87
CA TYR A 174 -8.35 24.79 14.85
C TYR A 174 -8.17 25.55 13.53
N GLN A 175 -9.09 26.44 13.19
CA GLN A 175 -8.93 27.37 12.07
C GLN A 175 -7.69 28.25 12.27
N ARG A 176 -7.50 28.81 13.48
CA ARG A 176 -6.31 29.62 13.81
C ARG A 176 -5.03 28.77 13.75
N ARG A 177 -5.03 27.57 14.35
CA ARG A 177 -3.88 26.64 14.28
C ARG A 177 -3.48 26.32 12.85
N LEU A 178 -4.44 26.05 11.96
CA LEU A 178 -4.17 25.77 10.55
C LEU A 178 -3.61 27.01 9.84
N LEU A 179 -4.19 28.19 10.05
CA LEU A 179 -3.68 29.46 9.51
C LEU A 179 -2.22 29.72 9.90
N ASP A 180 -1.85 29.46 11.15
CA ASP A 180 -0.50 29.67 11.68
C ASP A 180 0.56 28.76 11.03
N ILE A 181 0.14 27.64 10.44
CA ILE A 181 1.05 26.68 9.82
C ILE A 181 0.97 26.65 8.29
N LEU A 182 -0.01 27.30 7.65
CA LEU A 182 -0.25 27.23 6.20
C LEU A 182 1.02 27.46 5.37
N GLY A 183 1.87 28.42 5.75
CA GLY A 183 3.11 28.73 5.01
C GLY A 183 4.20 27.66 5.12
N ARG A 184 4.04 26.66 5.98
CA ARG A 184 4.97 25.53 6.18
C ARG A 184 4.41 24.21 5.63
N ILE A 185 3.13 24.18 5.26
CA ILE A 185 2.47 23.01 4.68
C ILE A 185 2.88 22.89 3.21
N ALA A 186 3.03 21.66 2.71
CA ALA A 186 3.26 21.42 1.28
C ALA A 186 2.04 21.86 0.45
N PRO A 187 2.20 22.46 -0.75
CA PRO A 187 1.07 22.95 -1.53
C PRO A 187 -0.05 21.93 -1.78
N ASP A 188 0.31 20.66 -2.01
CA ASP A 188 -0.64 19.55 -2.19
C ASP A 188 -1.49 19.30 -0.92
N ASP A 189 -0.92 19.51 0.26
CA ASP A 189 -1.61 19.35 1.54
C ASP A 189 -2.55 20.52 1.83
N ILE A 190 -2.25 21.72 1.32
CA ILE A 190 -3.15 22.90 1.41
C ILE A 190 -4.46 22.64 0.67
N VAL A 191 -4.44 21.85 -0.41
CA VAL A 191 -5.66 21.45 -1.14
C VAL A 191 -6.63 20.69 -0.25
N VAL A 192 -6.12 19.84 0.66
CA VAL A 192 -6.96 19.11 1.61
C VAL A 192 -7.50 20.00 2.72
N VAL A 193 -6.71 20.98 3.17
CA VAL A 193 -7.22 22.02 4.07
C VAL A 193 -8.33 22.83 3.40
N LEU A 194 -8.17 23.18 2.11
CA LEU A 194 -9.17 23.90 1.34
C LEU A 194 -10.47 23.10 1.14
N SER A 195 -10.38 21.81 0.86
CA SER A 195 -11.56 20.97 0.64
C SER A 195 -12.46 20.94 1.88
N VAL A 196 -11.87 20.79 3.07
CA VAL A 196 -12.62 20.83 4.34
C VAL A 196 -13.07 22.23 4.72
N ALA A 197 -12.24 23.26 4.53
CA ALA A 197 -12.65 24.64 4.74
C ALA A 197 -13.86 25.03 3.87
N ASN A 198 -13.96 24.46 2.66
CA ASN A 198 -15.11 24.62 1.79
C ASN A 198 -16.36 23.92 2.32
N ILE A 199 -16.24 22.68 2.82
CA ILE A 199 -17.34 21.95 3.47
C ILE A 199 -17.88 22.73 4.67
N CYS A 200 -16.99 23.31 5.48
CA CYS A 200 -17.36 24.10 6.65
C CYS A 200 -17.98 25.48 6.30
N GLY A 201 -17.97 25.87 5.02
CA GLY A 201 -18.61 27.10 4.53
C GLY A 201 -18.16 28.36 5.26
N ASN A 202 -19.13 29.19 5.67
CA ASN A 202 -18.88 30.49 6.30
C ASN A 202 -18.11 30.39 7.62
N ALA A 203 -18.19 29.26 8.33
CA ALA A 203 -17.46 29.07 9.58
C ALA A 203 -15.94 29.08 9.37
N CYS A 204 -15.45 28.81 8.15
CA CYS A 204 -14.03 28.73 7.81
C CYS A 204 -13.64 29.69 6.67
N GLU A 205 -14.40 30.78 6.45
CA GLU A 205 -14.19 31.68 5.30
C GLU A 205 -12.76 32.22 5.22
N THR A 206 -12.19 32.71 6.33
CA THR A 206 -10.81 33.24 6.35
C THR A 206 -9.78 32.19 5.99
N LEU A 207 -9.95 30.95 6.47
CA LEU A 207 -9.06 29.83 6.14
C LEU A 207 -9.19 29.46 4.66
N ARG A 208 -10.41 29.37 4.14
CA ARG A 208 -10.69 29.10 2.73
C ARG A 208 -10.01 30.13 1.82
N THR A 209 -10.19 31.42 2.09
CA THR A 209 -9.57 32.50 1.32
C THR A 209 -8.05 32.40 1.35
N ARG A 210 -7.46 32.17 2.54
CA ARG A 210 -6.01 32.07 2.68
C ARG A 210 -5.45 30.83 1.97
N CYS A 211 -6.14 29.70 2.00
CA CYS A 211 -5.75 28.52 1.23
C CYS A 211 -5.76 28.79 -0.28
N ILE A 212 -6.81 29.44 -0.81
CA ILE A 212 -6.90 29.82 -2.22
C ILE A 212 -5.71 30.71 -2.61
N GLU A 213 -5.40 31.74 -1.81
CA GLU A 213 -4.27 32.64 -2.07
C GLU A 213 -2.91 31.93 -2.12
N ASN A 214 -2.72 30.89 -1.30
CA ASN A 214 -1.50 30.08 -1.31
C ASN A 214 -1.46 29.15 -2.53
N ILE A 215 -2.57 28.49 -2.87
CA ILE A 215 -2.66 27.60 -4.03
C ILE A 215 -2.50 28.38 -5.35
N VAL A 216 -3.04 29.59 -5.44
CA VAL A 216 -2.87 30.46 -6.62
C VAL A 216 -1.39 30.74 -6.88
N ARG A 217 -0.57 30.86 -5.83
CA ARG A 217 0.88 31.13 -5.91
C ARG A 217 1.75 29.88 -5.97
N SER A 218 1.16 28.69 -5.88
CA SER A 218 1.90 27.42 -5.86
C SER A 218 2.00 26.77 -7.24
N ASP A 219 2.80 25.71 -7.31
CA ASP A 219 3.01 24.86 -8.49
C ASP A 219 1.99 23.72 -8.62
N VAL A 220 0.92 23.71 -7.81
CA VAL A 220 -0.10 22.65 -7.86
C VAL A 220 -0.75 22.64 -9.24
N ASP A 221 -0.66 21.49 -9.90
CA ASP A 221 -1.14 21.32 -11.27
C ASP A 221 -2.67 21.26 -11.35
N MET A 222 -3.18 21.56 -12.53
CA MET A 222 -4.63 21.65 -12.76
C MET A 222 -5.36 20.32 -12.60
N ILE A 223 -4.68 19.19 -12.83
CA ILE A 223 -5.29 17.87 -12.71
C ILE A 223 -5.51 17.56 -11.23
N THR A 224 -4.52 17.85 -10.38
CA THR A 224 -4.63 17.72 -8.92
C THR A 224 -5.77 18.58 -8.37
N LEU A 225 -5.94 19.81 -8.87
CA LEU A 225 -7.06 20.67 -8.47
C LEU A 225 -8.43 20.10 -8.91
N ASP A 226 -8.54 19.65 -10.16
CA ASP A 226 -9.79 19.11 -10.71
C ASP A 226 -10.24 17.81 -10.01
N LYS A 227 -9.28 16.98 -9.59
CA LYS A 227 -9.55 15.74 -8.87
C LYS A 227 -9.89 15.95 -7.39
N ALA A 228 -9.37 17.00 -6.76
CA ALA A 228 -9.51 17.22 -5.33
C ALA A 228 -10.60 18.23 -4.93
N LEU A 229 -10.97 19.16 -5.81
CA LEU A 229 -11.85 20.29 -5.48
C LEU A 229 -13.10 20.36 -6.39
N PRO A 230 -14.22 20.90 -5.88
CA PRO A 230 -15.37 21.22 -6.72
C PRO A 230 -15.04 22.21 -7.84
N GLN A 231 -15.67 22.04 -9.01
CA GLN A 231 -15.40 22.82 -10.23
C GLN A 231 -15.42 24.35 -10.05
N HIS A 232 -16.30 24.86 -9.18
CA HIS A 232 -16.39 26.30 -8.94
C HIS A 232 -15.13 26.87 -8.26
N LEU A 233 -14.52 26.11 -7.34
CA LEU A 233 -13.25 26.50 -6.70
C LEU A 233 -12.09 26.39 -7.67
N VAL A 234 -12.06 25.33 -8.48
CA VAL A 234 -11.04 25.16 -9.52
C VAL A 234 -11.08 26.34 -10.48
N LYS A 235 -12.27 26.73 -10.94
CA LYS A 235 -12.45 27.92 -11.78
C LYS A 235 -11.97 29.20 -11.08
N GLN A 236 -12.35 29.42 -9.83
CA GLN A 236 -11.91 30.58 -9.06
C GLN A 236 -10.38 30.66 -8.94
N ILE A 237 -9.71 29.54 -8.67
CA ILE A 237 -8.24 29.47 -8.59
C ILE A 237 -7.60 29.77 -9.95
N VAL A 238 -8.17 29.22 -11.05
CA VAL A 238 -7.69 29.46 -12.41
C VAL A 238 -7.82 30.93 -12.79
N ASP A 239 -9.00 31.52 -12.58
CA ASP A 239 -9.26 32.92 -12.89
C ASP A 239 -8.30 33.83 -12.09
N ALA A 240 -8.07 33.53 -10.80
CA ALA A 240 -7.10 34.26 -9.98
C ALA A 240 -5.64 34.08 -10.44
N ARG A 241 -5.25 32.88 -10.92
CA ARG A 241 -3.91 32.64 -11.51
C ARG A 241 -3.70 33.46 -12.79
N ILE A 242 -4.77 33.65 -13.59
CA ILE A 242 -4.75 34.49 -14.79
C ILE A 242 -4.54 35.96 -14.41
N GLU A 243 -5.28 36.45 -13.42
CA GLU A 243 -5.19 37.85 -12.97
C GLU A 243 -3.81 38.23 -12.43
N VAL A 244 -3.14 37.32 -11.72
CA VAL A 244 -1.79 37.57 -11.14
C VAL A 244 -0.69 37.47 -12.20
N GLY A 245 -1.01 37.16 -13.46
CA GLY A 245 -0.02 37.03 -14.53
C GLY A 245 0.88 35.80 -14.38
N LEU A 246 0.50 34.84 -13.52
CA LEU A 246 1.18 33.54 -13.39
C LEU A 246 0.81 32.59 -14.54
N HIS A 247 -0.03 33.03 -15.48
CA HIS A 247 -0.37 32.31 -16.72
C HIS A 247 0.71 32.52 -17.79
N GLY A 248 1.93 32.05 -17.52
CA GLY A 248 3.12 32.25 -18.35
C GLY A 248 3.90 30.99 -18.70
N ARG A 249 3.31 29.79 -18.58
CA ARG A 249 3.99 28.54 -18.95
C ARG A 249 2.99 27.47 -19.38
N GLU A 250 2.74 27.46 -20.69
CA GLU A 250 1.88 26.51 -21.43
C GLU A 250 0.39 26.55 -21.03
N ASN A 251 -0.51 26.47 -22.01
CA ASN A 251 -1.95 26.51 -21.80
C ASN A 251 -2.32 25.61 -20.61
N GLY A 252 -2.89 26.17 -19.53
CA GLY A 252 -3.11 25.46 -18.26
C GLY A 252 -4.02 24.23 -18.34
N PHE A 253 -4.47 23.87 -19.53
CA PHE A 253 -5.16 22.63 -19.82
C PHE A 253 -4.26 21.73 -20.64
N PRO A 254 -4.16 20.43 -20.29
CA PRO A 254 -3.52 19.46 -21.19
C PRO A 254 -4.13 19.62 -22.59
N ASP A 255 -3.29 19.47 -23.63
CA ASP A 255 -3.74 19.52 -25.01
C ASP A 255 -4.99 18.64 -25.20
N LYS A 256 -5.87 18.99 -26.14
CA LYS A 256 -7.11 18.23 -26.42
C LYS A 256 -6.83 16.74 -26.55
N HIS A 257 -5.67 16.37 -27.11
CA HIS A 257 -5.24 14.98 -27.21
C HIS A 257 -4.84 14.36 -25.87
N VAL A 258 -4.01 15.05 -25.07
CA VAL A 258 -3.65 14.61 -23.70
C VAL A 258 -4.89 14.43 -22.83
N LYS A 259 -5.87 15.33 -22.91
CA LYS A 259 -7.17 15.18 -22.23
C LYS A 259 -7.93 13.93 -22.63
N ARG A 260 -7.87 13.52 -23.90
CA ARG A 260 -8.50 12.27 -24.36
C ARG A 260 -7.79 11.06 -23.77
N ILE A 261 -6.45 11.09 -23.71
CA ILE A 261 -5.66 10.03 -23.06
C ILE A 261 -6.02 9.93 -21.58
N HIS A 262 -6.05 11.04 -20.85
CA HIS A 262 -6.45 11.05 -19.43
C HIS A 262 -7.88 10.58 -19.21
N ARG A 263 -8.83 10.91 -20.11
CA ARG A 263 -10.21 10.40 -20.06
C ARG A 263 -10.32 8.89 -20.34
N ALA A 264 -9.50 8.37 -21.25
CA ALA A 264 -9.41 6.94 -21.50
C ALA A 264 -8.89 6.21 -20.26
N LEU A 265 -7.87 6.78 -19.60
CA LEU A 265 -7.35 6.29 -18.32
C LEU A 265 -8.38 6.37 -17.18
N ASP A 266 -9.18 7.44 -17.10
CA ASP A 266 -10.29 7.55 -16.14
C ASP A 266 -11.40 6.50 -16.39
N SER A 267 -11.45 5.95 -17.61
CA SER A 267 -12.43 4.92 -18.01
C SER A 267 -11.85 3.50 -17.99
N ASP A 268 -10.61 3.34 -17.48
CA ASP A 268 -9.85 2.08 -17.47
C ASP A 268 -9.71 1.41 -18.86
N ASP A 269 -9.72 2.20 -19.94
CA ASP A 269 -9.67 1.72 -21.33
C ASP A 269 -8.24 1.85 -21.91
N VAL A 270 -7.39 0.89 -21.56
CA VAL A 270 -5.97 0.83 -22.02
C VAL A 270 -5.88 0.63 -23.54
N GLU A 271 -6.87 -0.02 -24.17
CA GLU A 271 -6.89 -0.19 -25.62
C GLU A 271 -7.23 1.11 -26.34
N LEU A 272 -8.14 1.92 -25.80
CA LEU A 272 -8.35 3.29 -26.28
C LEU A 272 -7.10 4.14 -26.12
N VAL A 273 -6.37 4.02 -25.01
CA VAL A 273 -5.05 4.67 -24.87
C VAL A 273 -4.11 4.22 -25.99
N ARG A 274 -4.03 2.92 -26.25
CA ARG A 274 -3.20 2.37 -27.36
C ARG A 274 -3.61 2.92 -28.72
N MET A 275 -4.92 3.05 -28.98
CA MET A 275 -5.42 3.64 -30.23
C MET A 275 -5.04 5.13 -30.35
N LEU A 276 -5.23 5.91 -29.28
CA LEU A 276 -4.88 7.34 -29.24
C LEU A 276 -3.37 7.58 -29.42
N LEU A 277 -2.52 6.65 -28.94
CA LEU A 277 -1.07 6.70 -29.17
C LEU A 277 -0.69 6.38 -30.62
N LYS A 278 -1.42 5.48 -31.29
CA LYS A 278 -1.20 5.16 -32.71
C LYS A 278 -1.52 6.32 -33.65
N GLU A 279 -2.38 7.25 -33.23
CA GLU A 279 -2.63 8.50 -33.98
C GLU A 279 -1.40 9.41 -34.04
N GLY A 280 -0.38 9.18 -33.18
CA GLY A 280 0.95 9.79 -33.29
C GLY A 280 1.03 11.25 -32.83
N HIS A 281 -0.01 11.78 -32.18
CA HIS A 281 -0.08 13.20 -31.80
C HIS A 281 0.68 13.53 -30.49
N THR A 282 0.75 12.62 -29.53
CA THR A 282 1.51 12.80 -28.27
C THR A 282 2.02 11.46 -27.77
N SER A 283 3.24 11.40 -27.24
CA SER A 283 3.74 10.21 -26.53
C SER A 283 3.11 10.08 -25.13
N LEU A 284 3.28 8.92 -24.50
CA LEU A 284 2.85 8.72 -23.10
C LEU A 284 3.62 9.63 -22.14
N ASP A 285 4.89 9.93 -22.45
CA ASP A 285 5.74 10.81 -21.64
C ASP A 285 5.29 12.27 -21.77
N ASP A 286 5.04 12.74 -23.00
CA ASP A 286 4.50 14.10 -23.24
C ASP A 286 3.14 14.30 -22.57
N ALA A 287 2.30 13.26 -22.56
CA ALA A 287 1.01 13.27 -21.87
C ALA A 287 1.12 13.10 -20.35
N CYS A 288 2.32 12.85 -19.81
CA CYS A 288 2.56 12.42 -18.43
C CYS A 288 1.58 11.30 -18.00
N ALA A 289 1.23 10.40 -18.92
CA ALA A 289 0.14 9.45 -18.77
C ALA A 289 0.39 8.43 -17.65
N ILE A 290 1.65 8.02 -17.43
CA ILE A 290 1.99 7.13 -16.31
C ILE A 290 1.89 7.87 -14.98
N HIS A 291 2.35 9.12 -14.88
CA HIS A 291 2.16 9.93 -13.68
C HIS A 291 0.67 10.04 -13.33
N TYR A 292 -0.17 10.27 -14.35
CA TYR A 292 -1.62 10.33 -14.21
C TYR A 292 -2.21 8.98 -13.74
N ALA A 293 -1.85 7.88 -14.39
CA ALA A 293 -2.36 6.55 -14.04
C ALA A 293 -1.96 6.15 -12.62
N VAL A 294 -0.70 6.37 -12.26
CA VAL A 294 -0.20 6.13 -10.91
C VAL A 294 -0.90 7.01 -9.89
N ALA A 295 -1.25 8.25 -10.19
CA ALA A 295 -1.97 9.12 -9.25
C ALA A 295 -3.46 8.77 -9.10
N TYR A 296 -4.16 8.44 -10.19
CA TYR A 296 -5.64 8.50 -10.23
C TYR A 296 -6.35 7.22 -10.71
N CYS A 297 -5.70 6.36 -11.48
CA CYS A 297 -6.32 5.14 -12.02
C CYS A 297 -6.18 3.97 -11.07
N ASP A 298 -6.89 2.87 -11.30
CA ASP A 298 -6.73 1.67 -10.47
C ASP A 298 -5.33 1.02 -10.62
N ALA A 299 -4.99 0.07 -9.74
CA ALA A 299 -3.69 -0.59 -9.80
C ALA A 299 -3.56 -1.49 -11.05
N LYS A 300 -4.66 -1.98 -11.62
CA LYS A 300 -4.64 -2.90 -12.76
C LYS A 300 -4.32 -2.16 -14.05
N THR A 301 -5.07 -1.11 -14.37
CA THR A 301 -4.84 -0.17 -15.47
C THR A 301 -3.44 0.42 -15.41
N THR A 302 -2.97 0.79 -14.21
CA THR A 302 -1.58 1.27 -14.02
C THR A 302 -0.55 0.22 -14.41
N MET A 303 -0.74 -1.04 -14.01
CA MET A 303 0.18 -2.13 -14.33
C MET A 303 0.16 -2.47 -15.83
N GLU A 304 -1.02 -2.55 -16.44
CA GLU A 304 -1.17 -2.78 -17.89
C GLU A 304 -0.49 -1.67 -18.70
N LEU A 305 -0.65 -0.40 -18.28
CA LEU A 305 0.02 0.73 -18.92
C LEU A 305 1.54 0.66 -18.77
N LEU A 306 2.04 0.29 -17.59
CA LEU A 306 3.48 0.08 -17.36
C LEU A 306 4.03 -1.07 -18.21
N ASP A 307 3.25 -2.12 -18.44
CA ASP A 307 3.62 -3.30 -19.25
C ASP A 307 3.70 -3.03 -20.75
N LEU A 308 3.10 -1.94 -21.23
CA LEU A 308 3.34 -1.48 -22.60
C LEU A 308 4.82 -1.13 -22.84
N ALA A 309 5.58 -0.76 -21.80
CA ALA A 309 6.99 -0.41 -21.88
C ALA A 309 7.32 0.65 -22.95
N LEU A 310 6.38 1.58 -23.18
CA LEU A 310 6.47 2.65 -24.19
C LEU A 310 6.92 4.01 -23.62
N SER A 311 7.23 4.06 -22.32
CA SER A 311 7.50 5.29 -21.57
C SER A 311 8.76 5.16 -20.73
N ASP A 312 9.45 6.27 -20.52
CA ASP A 312 10.53 6.34 -19.54
C ASP A 312 9.96 6.48 -18.11
N VAL A 313 10.18 5.47 -17.26
CA VAL A 313 9.76 5.47 -15.85
C VAL A 313 10.46 6.55 -15.01
N ASN A 314 11.59 7.08 -15.49
CA ASN A 314 12.35 8.16 -14.86
C ASN A 314 12.03 9.54 -15.44
N HIS A 315 11.11 9.62 -16.42
CA HIS A 315 10.62 10.90 -16.94
C HIS A 315 10.06 11.75 -15.80
N ARG A 316 10.30 13.06 -15.86
CA ARG A 316 9.84 14.01 -14.85
C ARG A 316 8.67 14.82 -15.37
N ASN A 317 7.60 14.89 -14.58
CA ASN A 317 6.47 15.77 -14.88
C ASN A 317 6.88 17.27 -14.80
N PRO A 318 5.99 18.21 -15.17
CA PRO A 318 6.30 19.65 -15.14
C PRO A 318 6.68 20.20 -13.75
N ARG A 319 6.32 19.50 -12.67
CA ARG A 319 6.69 19.81 -11.28
C ARG A 319 8.02 19.19 -10.85
N GLY A 320 8.68 18.43 -11.74
CA GLY A 320 9.95 17.75 -11.47
C GLY A 320 9.83 16.43 -10.71
N TYR A 321 8.63 15.87 -10.58
CA TYR A 321 8.41 14.56 -9.94
C TYR A 321 8.62 13.44 -10.96
N THR A 322 9.30 12.37 -10.56
CA THR A 322 9.31 11.10 -11.29
C THR A 322 8.04 10.32 -10.93
N VAL A 323 7.74 9.29 -11.72
CA VAL A 323 6.62 8.39 -11.43
C VAL A 323 6.79 7.70 -10.06
N LEU A 324 8.02 7.42 -9.64
CA LEU A 324 8.31 6.84 -8.33
C LEU A 324 7.96 7.79 -7.18
N HIS A 325 8.18 9.10 -7.34
CA HIS A 325 7.74 10.09 -6.36
C HIS A 325 6.21 10.10 -6.23
N VAL A 326 5.49 10.02 -7.34
CA VAL A 326 4.01 9.94 -7.34
C VAL A 326 3.52 8.60 -6.75
N ALA A 327 4.21 7.49 -7.02
CA ALA A 327 3.86 6.20 -6.43
C ALA A 327 4.05 6.19 -4.91
N ALA A 328 5.06 6.91 -4.40
CA ALA A 328 5.30 7.07 -2.97
C ALA A 328 4.15 7.82 -2.25
N THR A 329 3.44 8.73 -2.94
CA THR A 329 2.27 9.40 -2.34
C THR A 329 1.04 8.51 -2.28
N ARG A 330 0.88 7.60 -3.24
CA ARG A 330 -0.26 6.68 -3.33
C ARG A 330 -0.23 5.51 -2.32
N LYS A 331 0.94 5.19 -1.76
CA LYS A 331 1.12 4.11 -0.76
C LYS A 331 0.67 2.73 -1.27
N GLU A 332 0.91 2.44 -2.56
CA GLU A 332 0.60 1.13 -3.16
C GLU A 332 1.88 0.35 -3.49
N PRO A 333 2.24 -0.68 -2.69
CA PRO A 333 3.54 -1.34 -2.78
C PRO A 333 3.76 -2.07 -4.11
N LYS A 334 2.68 -2.61 -4.71
CA LYS A 334 2.75 -3.31 -6.00
C LYS A 334 3.23 -2.39 -7.13
N ILE A 335 2.77 -1.14 -7.14
CA ILE A 335 3.15 -0.15 -8.14
C ILE A 335 4.61 0.25 -7.93
N ILE A 336 5.03 0.50 -6.69
CA ILE A 336 6.42 0.83 -6.35
C ILE A 336 7.37 -0.30 -6.80
N VAL A 337 7.05 -1.56 -6.51
CA VAL A 337 7.86 -2.72 -6.95
C VAL A 337 7.95 -2.76 -8.47
N SER A 338 6.83 -2.60 -9.18
CA SER A 338 6.79 -2.60 -10.65
C SER A 338 7.64 -1.49 -11.27
N LEU A 339 7.62 -0.29 -10.69
CA LEU A 339 8.45 0.82 -11.16
C LEU A 339 9.94 0.53 -10.94
N LEU A 340 10.31 0.01 -9.76
CA LEU A 340 11.68 -0.36 -9.44
C LEU A 340 12.19 -1.49 -10.36
N THR A 341 11.36 -2.50 -10.65
CA THR A 341 11.75 -3.59 -11.58
C THR A 341 11.91 -3.10 -13.02
N LYS A 342 11.19 -2.04 -13.42
CA LYS A 342 11.33 -1.37 -14.72
C LYS A 342 12.44 -0.31 -14.75
N GLY A 343 13.25 -0.20 -13.70
CA GLY A 343 14.44 0.66 -13.67
C GLY A 343 14.21 2.07 -13.14
N ALA A 344 13.16 2.30 -12.35
CA ALA A 344 12.97 3.56 -11.65
C ALA A 344 14.09 3.80 -10.62
N ARG A 345 14.63 5.01 -10.60
CA ARG A 345 15.75 5.39 -9.73
C ARG A 345 15.25 5.87 -8.35
N PRO A 346 15.54 5.16 -7.25
CA PRO A 346 15.10 5.57 -5.91
C PRO A 346 15.85 6.80 -5.38
N GLY A 347 17.07 7.05 -5.89
CA GLY A 347 17.92 8.18 -5.47
C GLY A 347 17.61 9.51 -6.15
N ASP A 348 16.66 9.56 -7.09
CA ASP A 348 16.26 10.80 -7.75
C ASP A 348 15.63 11.77 -6.74
N LEU A 349 15.88 13.06 -6.95
CA LEU A 349 15.39 14.15 -6.10
C LEU A 349 14.32 14.96 -6.83
N THR A 350 13.25 15.30 -6.10
CA THR A 350 12.30 16.36 -6.46
C THR A 350 12.95 17.75 -6.41
N LEU A 351 12.24 18.77 -6.89
CA LEU A 351 12.71 20.16 -6.84
C LEU A 351 12.91 20.68 -5.41
N ASP A 352 12.16 20.15 -4.44
CA ASP A 352 12.31 20.44 -3.01
C ASP A 352 13.34 19.54 -2.31
N GLY A 353 14.14 18.79 -3.08
CA GLY A 353 15.28 18.02 -2.58
C GLY A 353 14.91 16.73 -1.84
N ARG A 354 13.73 16.16 -2.13
CA ARG A 354 13.25 14.94 -1.46
C ARG A 354 13.34 13.73 -2.37
N LYS A 355 13.67 12.59 -1.78
CA LYS A 355 13.56 11.27 -2.43
C LYS A 355 12.15 10.69 -2.27
N ALA A 356 11.83 9.67 -3.06
CA ALA A 356 10.60 8.89 -2.91
C ALA A 356 10.44 8.31 -1.49
N LEU A 357 11.53 7.84 -0.89
CA LEU A 357 11.53 7.33 0.49
C LEU A 357 11.08 8.39 1.50
N GLN A 358 11.65 9.59 1.44
CA GLN A 358 11.30 10.69 2.35
C GLN A 358 9.84 11.13 2.18
N ILE A 359 9.33 11.16 0.94
CA ILE A 359 7.90 11.43 0.68
C ILE A 359 7.03 10.39 1.39
N SER A 360 7.35 9.09 1.22
CA SER A 360 6.60 8.01 1.87
C SER A 360 6.64 8.13 3.40
N LYS A 361 7.83 8.33 3.98
CA LYS A 361 8.00 8.54 5.44
C LYS A 361 7.19 9.72 5.98
N ARG A 362 7.14 10.84 5.27
CA ARG A 362 6.38 12.05 5.68
C ARG A 362 4.87 11.89 5.64
N LEU A 363 4.37 10.97 4.82
CA LEU A 363 2.94 10.69 4.68
C LEU A 363 2.45 9.59 5.63
N THR A 364 3.36 8.80 6.21
CA THR A 364 3.02 7.67 7.11
C THR A 364 3.08 8.12 8.57
N ARG A 365 2.08 7.72 9.37
CA ARG A 365 2.03 7.95 10.81
C ARG A 365 3.05 7.06 11.52
N ALA A 366 3.86 7.63 12.42
CA ALA A 366 4.90 6.90 13.14
C ALA A 366 4.36 5.70 13.93
N VAL A 367 3.21 5.85 14.60
CA VAL A 367 2.59 4.75 15.36
C VAL A 367 2.19 3.58 14.48
N GLU A 368 1.69 3.83 13.26
CA GLU A 368 1.31 2.76 12.33
C GLU A 368 2.53 2.01 11.80
N TYR A 369 3.64 2.72 11.60
CA TYR A 369 4.91 2.13 11.18
C TYR A 369 5.54 1.25 12.27
N HIS A 370 5.56 1.72 13.52
CA HIS A 370 6.18 0.99 14.65
C HIS A 370 5.29 -0.10 15.26
N LYS A 371 4.02 -0.20 14.87
CA LYS A 371 3.12 -1.25 15.37
C LYS A 371 3.66 -2.64 15.02
N SER A 372 3.79 -3.50 16.01
CA SER A 372 4.22 -4.90 15.81
C SER A 372 3.22 -5.62 14.91
N VAL A 373 3.72 -6.25 13.84
CA VAL A 373 2.91 -7.14 13.00
C VAL A 373 2.70 -8.43 13.80
N GLU A 374 1.48 -8.67 14.25
CA GLU A 374 1.11 -9.97 14.83
C GLU A 374 1.27 -11.06 13.77
N GLU A 375 1.84 -12.21 14.15
CA GLU A 375 2.07 -13.35 13.26
C GLU A 375 0.78 -13.71 12.48
N GLY A 376 0.86 -13.64 11.14
CA GLY A 376 -0.25 -13.99 10.24
C GLY A 376 -1.12 -12.83 9.73
N LYS A 377 -0.94 -11.58 10.20
CA LYS A 377 -1.62 -10.40 9.63
C LYS A 377 -0.74 -9.72 8.56
N ALA A 378 -1.36 -9.29 7.46
CA ALA A 378 -0.66 -8.56 6.41
C ALA A 378 -0.08 -7.24 6.95
N SER A 379 1.19 -6.94 6.61
CA SER A 379 1.83 -5.67 6.96
C SER A 379 1.02 -4.49 6.38
N PRO A 380 0.86 -3.37 7.11
CA PRO A 380 0.28 -2.15 6.57
C PRO A 380 0.99 -1.74 5.27
N LYS A 381 0.21 -1.36 4.24
CA LYS A 381 0.74 -1.00 2.92
C LYS A 381 1.81 0.08 3.02
N ASP A 382 1.58 1.09 3.84
CA ASP A 382 2.47 2.22 4.09
C ASP A 382 3.85 1.78 4.57
N ARG A 383 3.88 0.89 5.58
CA ARG A 383 5.12 0.34 6.12
C ARG A 383 5.88 -0.44 5.05
N LEU A 384 5.17 -1.28 4.30
CA LEU A 384 5.75 -2.07 3.22
C LEU A 384 6.34 -1.17 2.12
N CYS A 385 5.69 -0.05 1.77
CA CYS A 385 6.22 0.92 0.81
C CYS A 385 7.56 1.52 1.28
N ILE A 386 7.63 1.92 2.55
CA ILE A 386 8.86 2.46 3.16
C ILE A 386 9.96 1.39 3.12
N GLU A 387 9.69 0.17 3.59
CA GLU A 387 10.65 -0.94 3.60
C GLU A 387 11.19 -1.27 2.20
N ILE A 388 10.32 -1.29 1.17
CA ILE A 388 10.71 -1.50 -0.23
C ILE A 388 11.64 -0.38 -0.71
N LEU A 389 11.29 0.88 -0.46
CA LEU A 389 12.07 2.05 -0.88
C LEU A 389 13.42 2.12 -0.15
N GLU A 390 13.46 1.83 1.15
CA GLU A 390 14.73 1.75 1.88
C GLU A 390 15.62 0.62 1.36
N GLN A 391 15.05 -0.54 1.05
CA GLN A 391 15.79 -1.65 0.46
C GLN A 391 16.31 -1.32 -0.94
N ALA A 392 15.56 -0.52 -1.71
CA ALA A 392 15.98 -0.04 -3.02
C ALA A 392 17.12 0.99 -2.91
N GLU A 393 17.14 1.85 -1.89
CA GLU A 393 18.26 2.79 -1.65
C GLU A 393 19.53 2.10 -1.15
N ARG A 394 19.41 1.03 -0.36
CA ARG A 394 20.58 0.25 0.12
C ARG A 394 21.24 -0.58 -0.98
N ARG A 395 20.52 -0.84 -2.08
CA ARG A 395 21.09 -1.48 -3.27
C ARG A 395 21.67 -0.39 -4.15
N ASP A 396 22.99 -0.17 -4.05
CA ASP A 396 23.69 0.74 -4.96
C ASP A 396 23.38 0.36 -6.43
N PRO A 397 22.83 1.27 -7.25
CA PRO A 397 22.60 0.98 -8.66
C PRO A 397 23.91 1.18 -9.42
N LEU A 398 24.61 0.09 -9.74
CA LEU A 398 25.65 0.15 -10.77
C LEU A 398 24.99 0.20 -12.16
N PRO A 399 25.31 1.19 -13.02
CA PRO A 399 24.77 1.25 -14.37
C PRO A 399 25.31 0.06 -15.17
N GLY A 400 24.45 -0.94 -15.40
CA GLY A 400 24.83 -2.20 -16.05
C GLY A 400 24.22 -3.45 -15.41
N GLU A 401 23.54 -3.35 -14.26
CA GLU A 401 22.95 -4.51 -13.60
C GLU A 401 21.59 -4.96 -14.12
N ALA A 402 20.93 -4.23 -15.02
CA ALA A 402 19.75 -4.78 -15.69
C ALA A 402 20.14 -6.00 -16.56
N SER A 403 21.30 -5.96 -17.21
CA SER A 403 21.85 -7.09 -17.97
C SER A 403 22.51 -8.15 -17.07
N ALA A 404 23.09 -7.77 -15.93
CA ALA A 404 23.66 -8.73 -14.97
C ALA A 404 22.59 -9.43 -14.11
N SER A 405 21.48 -8.78 -13.81
CA SER A 405 20.31 -9.37 -13.14
C SER A 405 19.54 -10.28 -14.10
N LEU A 406 19.52 -9.96 -15.40
CA LEU A 406 19.08 -10.90 -16.45
C LEU A 406 20.05 -12.07 -16.62
N ALA A 407 21.36 -11.87 -16.41
CA ALA A 407 22.34 -12.95 -16.36
C ALA A 407 22.15 -13.82 -15.10
N LEU A 408 21.92 -13.23 -13.93
CA LEU A 408 21.65 -13.95 -12.67
C LEU A 408 20.26 -14.61 -12.64
N ALA A 409 19.24 -14.01 -13.25
CA ALA A 409 17.91 -14.63 -13.43
C ALA A 409 17.92 -15.69 -14.54
N GLY A 410 18.73 -15.48 -15.58
CA GLY A 410 19.04 -16.49 -16.60
C GLY A 410 19.83 -17.66 -16.04
N ASP A 411 20.76 -17.39 -15.12
CA ASP A 411 21.54 -18.40 -14.42
C ASP A 411 20.71 -19.09 -13.34
N ASP A 412 19.83 -18.40 -12.60
CA ASP A 412 18.88 -19.01 -11.66
C ASP A 412 17.87 -19.91 -12.38
N LEU A 413 17.33 -19.48 -13.54
CA LEU A 413 16.47 -20.33 -14.35
C LEU A 413 17.23 -21.51 -14.98
N ARG A 414 18.48 -21.31 -15.44
CA ARG A 414 19.33 -22.40 -15.94
C ARG A 414 19.72 -23.39 -14.84
N MET A 415 20.04 -22.91 -13.64
CA MET A 415 20.36 -23.75 -12.48
C MET A 415 19.13 -24.51 -12.00
N LYS A 416 17.94 -23.89 -11.99
CA LYS A 416 16.66 -24.56 -11.72
C LYS A 416 16.31 -25.57 -12.79
N LEU A 417 16.53 -25.24 -14.07
CA LEU A 417 16.30 -26.16 -15.17
C LEU A 417 17.24 -27.37 -15.09
N LEU A 418 18.52 -27.15 -14.77
CA LEU A 418 19.52 -28.21 -14.55
C LEU A 418 19.16 -29.09 -13.35
N TYR A 419 18.75 -28.50 -12.23
CA TYR A 419 18.28 -29.24 -11.05
C TYR A 419 17.06 -30.11 -11.40
N LEU A 420 16.09 -29.57 -12.13
CA LEU A 420 14.90 -30.30 -12.55
C LEU A 420 15.24 -31.41 -13.55
N GLU A 421 16.13 -31.19 -14.53
CA GLU A 421 16.63 -32.22 -15.46
C GLU A 421 17.34 -33.35 -14.71
N ASN A 422 18.28 -33.02 -13.82
CA ASN A 422 19.02 -34.01 -13.04
C ASN A 422 18.09 -34.83 -12.13
N ARG A 423 17.11 -34.17 -11.51
CA ARG A 423 16.15 -34.84 -10.65
C ARG A 423 15.19 -35.75 -11.41
N VAL A 424 14.67 -35.30 -12.56
CA VAL A 424 13.82 -36.13 -13.43
C VAL A 424 14.64 -37.27 -14.04
N GLY A 425 15.91 -37.03 -14.39
CA GLY A 425 16.86 -38.05 -14.82
C GLY A 425 17.11 -39.12 -13.75
N LEU A 426 17.30 -38.71 -12.50
CA LEU A 426 17.43 -39.62 -11.36
C LEU A 426 16.14 -40.42 -11.13
N ALA A 427 14.98 -39.79 -11.27
CA ALA A 427 13.69 -40.49 -11.22
C ALA A 427 13.54 -41.51 -12.36
N LYS A 428 14.03 -41.24 -13.57
CA LYS A 428 14.05 -42.22 -14.68
C LYS A 428 14.95 -43.42 -14.39
N LEU A 429 16.07 -43.21 -13.69
CA LEU A 429 16.99 -44.28 -13.32
C LEU A 429 16.40 -45.18 -12.25
N LEU A 430 15.78 -44.59 -11.23
CA LEU A 430 15.29 -45.31 -10.05
C LEU A 430 13.86 -45.83 -10.21
N PHE A 431 13.02 -45.16 -11.02
CA PHE A 431 11.61 -45.48 -11.28
C PHE A 431 11.27 -45.34 -12.78
N PRO A 432 11.80 -46.20 -13.64
CA PRO A 432 11.74 -46.01 -15.09
C PRO A 432 10.32 -45.96 -15.65
N MET A 433 9.39 -46.74 -15.07
CA MET A 433 8.02 -46.82 -15.58
C MET A 433 7.15 -45.66 -15.07
N GLU A 434 7.27 -45.31 -13.79
CA GLU A 434 6.53 -44.24 -13.14
C GLU A 434 6.97 -42.87 -13.63
N ALA A 435 8.29 -42.66 -13.78
CA ALA A 435 8.83 -41.44 -14.36
C ALA A 435 8.38 -41.27 -15.81
N LYS A 436 8.37 -42.36 -16.59
CA LYS A 436 7.88 -42.32 -17.98
C LYS A 436 6.42 -41.89 -18.06
N VAL A 437 5.53 -42.47 -17.24
CA VAL A 437 4.12 -42.06 -17.19
C VAL A 437 3.96 -40.58 -16.79
N ALA A 438 4.71 -40.12 -15.79
CA ALA A 438 4.66 -38.71 -15.36
C ALA A 438 5.22 -37.73 -16.41
N MET A 439 6.23 -38.15 -17.18
CA MET A 439 6.79 -37.40 -18.30
C MET A 439 5.83 -37.32 -19.49
N ASP A 440 5.14 -38.43 -19.80
CA ASP A 440 4.13 -38.50 -20.86
C ASP A 440 2.95 -37.56 -20.56
N ILE A 441 2.44 -37.56 -19.31
CA ILE A 441 1.36 -36.66 -18.88
C ILE A 441 1.81 -35.18 -18.95
N ALA A 442 3.06 -34.91 -18.59
CA ALA A 442 3.61 -33.55 -18.60
C ALA A 442 4.11 -33.09 -19.99
N GLN A 443 4.08 -33.98 -21.01
CA GLN A 443 4.56 -33.75 -22.38
C GLN A 443 6.04 -33.33 -22.46
N VAL A 444 6.90 -33.96 -21.65
CA VAL A 444 8.33 -33.63 -21.58
C VAL A 444 9.04 -33.96 -22.90
N ASP A 445 8.73 -35.08 -23.55
CA ASP A 445 9.38 -35.51 -24.80
C ASP A 445 9.06 -34.61 -26.02
N GLY A 446 8.04 -33.75 -25.91
CA GLY A 446 7.70 -32.73 -26.92
C GLY A 446 8.50 -31.43 -26.79
N THR A 447 9.46 -31.35 -25.87
CA THR A 447 10.26 -30.14 -25.59
C THR A 447 11.75 -30.40 -25.85
N SER A 448 12.50 -29.38 -26.29
CA SER A 448 13.93 -29.50 -26.59
C SER A 448 14.76 -29.66 -25.31
N GLU A 449 15.62 -30.70 -25.27
CA GLU A 449 16.53 -30.94 -24.15
C GLU A 449 17.53 -29.80 -23.98
N PHE A 450 17.82 -29.43 -22.73
CA PHE A 450 18.80 -28.40 -22.44
C PHE A 450 20.23 -28.95 -22.61
N PRO A 451 21.08 -28.38 -23.50
CA PRO A 451 22.39 -28.95 -23.76
C PRO A 451 23.32 -28.83 -22.54
N LEU A 452 23.82 -29.97 -22.04
CA LEU A 452 24.63 -30.11 -20.82
C LEU A 452 26.10 -29.63 -20.95
N ALA A 453 26.52 -29.05 -22.08
CA ALA A 453 27.94 -28.90 -22.42
C ALA A 453 28.66 -27.64 -21.90
N VAL A 454 28.05 -26.75 -21.12
CA VAL A 454 28.63 -25.40 -20.88
C VAL A 454 29.16 -25.15 -19.45
N ILE A 455 28.98 -26.05 -18.48
CA ILE A 455 29.38 -25.76 -17.09
C ILE A 455 30.56 -26.61 -16.58
N ASN A 456 30.85 -27.78 -17.15
CA ASN A 456 31.96 -28.63 -16.69
C ASN A 456 33.35 -28.21 -17.19
N SER A 457 33.47 -27.15 -18.00
CA SER A 457 34.74 -26.73 -18.62
C SER A 457 35.51 -25.64 -17.86
N ARG A 458 35.23 -25.40 -16.58
CA ARG A 458 36.12 -24.53 -15.77
C ARG A 458 37.40 -25.23 -15.29
N ASN A 459 37.55 -26.54 -15.47
CA ASN A 459 38.69 -27.30 -14.92
C ASN A 459 39.50 -28.15 -15.91
N LEU A 460 39.48 -27.90 -17.22
CA LEU A 460 40.43 -28.58 -18.11
C LEU A 460 40.96 -27.67 -19.22
N ALA A 461 42.25 -27.33 -19.11
CA ALA A 461 43.01 -26.75 -20.19
C ALA A 461 43.17 -27.79 -21.30
N GLY A 462 42.65 -27.51 -22.50
CA GLY A 462 43.05 -28.21 -23.72
C GLY A 462 41.92 -28.65 -24.65
N THR A 463 41.76 -27.88 -25.72
CA THR A 463 41.57 -28.36 -27.11
C THR A 463 40.16 -28.68 -27.64
N GLN A 464 39.77 -27.85 -28.62
CA GLN A 464 38.94 -28.07 -29.83
C GLN A 464 37.41 -28.16 -29.76
N SER A 465 36.80 -26.97 -29.74
CA SER A 465 35.75 -26.47 -30.66
C SER A 465 34.98 -27.47 -31.53
N THR A 466 33.73 -27.72 -31.16
CA THR A 466 32.64 -28.02 -32.10
C THR A 466 31.76 -26.78 -32.27
N THR A 467 31.80 -26.25 -33.49
CA THR A 467 31.02 -25.16 -34.11
C THR A 467 29.76 -24.72 -33.36
N MET A 468 29.85 -23.61 -32.62
CA MET A 468 28.70 -22.79 -32.20
C MET A 468 28.53 -21.62 -33.17
N ASP A 469 27.29 -21.41 -33.63
CA ASP A 469 26.88 -20.25 -34.42
C ASP A 469 26.99 -18.97 -33.56
N LEU A 470 27.94 -18.11 -33.91
CA LEU A 470 28.33 -16.92 -33.12
C LEU A 470 27.32 -15.75 -33.22
N ASN A 471 26.17 -15.95 -33.85
CA ASN A 471 25.14 -14.92 -34.00
C ASN A 471 23.97 -15.03 -33.01
N GLU A 472 23.91 -16.05 -32.16
CA GLU A 472 22.90 -16.10 -31.10
C GLU A 472 23.41 -15.42 -29.83
N ALA A 473 22.80 -14.28 -29.49
CA ALA A 473 23.13 -13.55 -28.27
C ALA A 473 23.01 -14.48 -27.04
N PRO A 474 24.04 -14.57 -26.15
CA PRO A 474 24.07 -15.49 -25.01
C PRO A 474 22.93 -15.33 -23.97
N PHE A 475 22.11 -14.29 -24.13
CA PHE A 475 21.24 -13.69 -23.12
C PHE A 475 19.73 -13.80 -23.45
N LYS A 476 19.34 -14.53 -24.49
CA LYS A 476 17.93 -14.85 -24.75
C LYS A 476 17.59 -16.22 -24.16
N ILE A 477 16.85 -16.24 -23.04
CA ILE A 477 16.09 -17.44 -22.66
C ILE A 477 15.06 -17.65 -23.78
N LYS A 478 15.28 -18.67 -24.61
CA LYS A 478 14.32 -19.04 -25.65
C LYS A 478 13.03 -19.54 -24.99
N GLU A 479 11.87 -19.23 -25.57
CA GLU A 479 10.56 -19.73 -25.11
C GLU A 479 10.56 -21.26 -24.95
N GLU A 480 11.38 -21.96 -25.74
CA GLU A 480 11.65 -23.40 -25.63
C GLU A 480 12.15 -23.83 -24.25
N HIS A 481 13.08 -23.09 -23.62
CA HIS A 481 13.60 -23.41 -22.29
C HIS A 481 12.59 -23.16 -21.17
N LEU A 482 11.71 -22.17 -21.33
CA LEU A 482 10.58 -21.94 -20.42
C LEU A 482 9.55 -23.07 -20.52
N ASN A 483 9.26 -23.55 -21.74
CA ASN A 483 8.40 -24.69 -21.96
C ASN A 483 8.97 -25.98 -21.35
N ARG A 484 10.28 -26.21 -21.51
CA ARG A 484 11.01 -27.32 -20.87
C ARG A 484 10.93 -27.25 -19.35
N HIS A 485 11.20 -26.08 -18.76
CA HIS A 485 11.07 -25.86 -17.30
C HIS A 485 9.65 -26.16 -16.80
N ARG A 486 8.61 -25.64 -17.47
CA ARG A 486 7.20 -25.89 -17.12
C ARG A 486 6.85 -27.38 -17.23
N ALA A 487 7.39 -28.10 -18.20
CA ALA A 487 7.16 -29.54 -18.34
C ALA A 487 7.81 -30.34 -17.21
N LEU A 488 9.10 -30.12 -16.94
CA LEU A 488 9.84 -30.83 -15.88
C LEU A 488 9.30 -30.51 -14.48
N SER A 489 8.92 -29.26 -14.22
CA SER A 489 8.29 -28.86 -12.96
C SER A 489 6.95 -29.59 -12.73
N ARG A 490 6.13 -29.75 -13.79
CA ARG A 490 4.88 -30.51 -13.73
C ARG A 490 5.13 -32.00 -13.49
N THR A 491 6.14 -32.60 -14.11
CA THR A 491 6.55 -34.00 -13.87
C THR A 491 6.91 -34.22 -12.40
N VAL A 492 7.71 -33.32 -11.83
CA VAL A 492 8.10 -33.34 -10.42
C VAL A 492 6.88 -33.21 -9.49
N GLU A 493 5.95 -32.32 -9.82
CA GLU A 493 4.73 -32.09 -9.03
C GLU A 493 3.79 -33.29 -9.06
N LEU A 494 3.63 -33.94 -10.21
CA LEU A 494 2.91 -35.22 -10.33
C LEU A 494 3.56 -36.29 -9.45
N GLY A 495 4.89 -36.39 -9.47
CA GLY A 495 5.63 -37.29 -8.59
C GLY A 495 5.36 -37.03 -7.10
N LYS A 496 5.40 -35.77 -6.66
CA LYS A 496 5.06 -35.37 -5.27
C LYS A 496 3.62 -35.74 -4.89
N ARG A 497 2.69 -35.62 -5.84
CA ARG A 497 1.27 -35.85 -5.58
C ARG A 497 0.90 -37.32 -5.47
N PHE A 498 1.52 -38.17 -6.29
CA PHE A 498 1.20 -39.61 -6.34
C PHE A 498 2.16 -40.47 -5.51
N PHE A 499 3.40 -40.01 -5.30
CA PHE A 499 4.46 -40.70 -4.55
C PHE A 499 5.22 -39.72 -3.64
N PRO A 500 4.56 -39.15 -2.62
CA PRO A 500 5.13 -38.10 -1.79
C PRO A 500 6.40 -38.55 -1.04
N ARG A 501 6.44 -39.77 -0.50
CA ARG A 501 7.61 -40.27 0.23
C ARG A 501 8.77 -40.54 -0.72
N CYS A 502 8.51 -41.11 -1.90
CA CYS A 502 9.53 -41.29 -2.94
C CYS A 502 10.12 -39.95 -3.40
N SER A 503 9.27 -38.93 -3.54
CA SER A 503 9.69 -37.59 -3.96
C SER A 503 10.53 -36.87 -2.89
N GLU A 504 10.28 -37.14 -1.61
CA GLU A 504 11.08 -36.64 -0.50
C GLU A 504 12.47 -37.31 -0.45
N VAL A 505 12.55 -38.61 -0.70
CA VAL A 505 13.83 -39.32 -0.83
C VAL A 505 14.64 -38.77 -2.01
N LEU A 506 14.01 -38.51 -3.16
CA LEU A 506 14.66 -37.88 -4.30
C LEU A 506 15.19 -36.47 -3.97
N ASN A 507 14.45 -35.65 -3.21
CA ASN A 507 14.96 -34.34 -2.77
C ASN A 507 16.18 -34.50 -1.87
N LYS A 508 16.15 -35.43 -0.91
CA LYS A 508 17.28 -35.69 0.00
C LYS A 508 18.55 -36.13 -0.75
N ILE A 509 18.41 -36.90 -1.83
CA ILE A 509 19.53 -37.29 -2.70
C ILE A 509 20.03 -36.09 -3.54
N MET A 510 19.13 -35.21 -3.97
CA MET A 510 19.47 -34.02 -4.74
C MET A 510 20.11 -32.90 -3.90
N ASP A 511 19.77 -32.83 -2.61
CA ASP A 511 20.16 -31.76 -1.67
C ASP A 511 21.42 -32.12 -0.84
N ALA A 512 21.79 -33.40 -0.77
CA ALA A 512 23.09 -33.83 -0.26
C ALA A 512 24.15 -33.67 -1.37
N ASP A 513 25.39 -33.29 -1.03
CA ASP A 513 26.53 -33.21 -1.98
C ASP A 513 26.89 -34.57 -2.66
N ASP A 514 26.09 -35.60 -2.43
CA ASP A 514 26.21 -37.01 -2.86
C ASP A 514 25.92 -37.27 -4.34
N LEU A 515 25.40 -36.30 -5.12
CA LEU A 515 25.30 -36.44 -6.59
C LEU A 515 26.69 -36.70 -7.22
N SER A 516 27.74 -36.21 -6.59
CA SER A 516 29.14 -36.43 -6.93
C SER A 516 29.61 -37.88 -6.69
N GLU A 517 28.94 -38.60 -5.78
CA GLU A 517 29.28 -39.98 -5.42
C GLU A 517 28.55 -41.02 -6.28
N LEU A 518 27.51 -40.64 -7.03
CA LEU A 518 26.86 -41.53 -8.00
C LEU A 518 27.35 -41.32 -9.44
N ALA A 519 28.01 -40.19 -9.73
CA ALA A 519 28.61 -39.91 -11.02
C ALA A 519 29.91 -40.72 -11.21
N TYR A 520 30.02 -41.45 -12.32
CA TYR A 520 31.26 -42.14 -12.71
C TYR A 520 32.25 -41.14 -13.31
N LEU A 521 33.45 -41.03 -12.74
CA LEU A 521 34.60 -40.34 -13.33
C LEU A 521 35.50 -41.34 -14.06
N GLU A 522 36.12 -40.92 -15.17
CA GLU A 522 36.93 -41.80 -16.04
C GLU A 522 38.20 -42.37 -15.38
N ASN A 523 38.56 -41.95 -14.14
CA ASN A 523 39.75 -42.36 -13.40
C ASN A 523 39.45 -42.79 -11.95
N GLU A 524 38.55 -43.76 -11.73
CA GLU A 524 38.21 -44.25 -10.37
C GLU A 524 38.93 -45.55 -9.99
N ASN A 525 39.33 -45.65 -8.72
CA ASN A 525 39.93 -46.86 -8.16
C ASN A 525 38.86 -47.93 -7.87
N ASP A 526 39.23 -49.23 -7.89
CA ASP A 526 38.29 -50.34 -7.68
C ASP A 526 37.53 -50.30 -6.34
N GLU A 527 38.14 -49.73 -5.30
CA GLU A 527 37.54 -49.55 -3.98
C GLU A 527 36.44 -48.46 -3.99
N GLU A 528 36.65 -47.35 -4.70
CA GLU A 528 35.65 -46.30 -4.86
C GLU A 528 34.44 -46.82 -5.64
N ARG A 529 34.68 -47.60 -6.70
CA ARG A 529 33.61 -48.24 -7.49
C ARG A 529 32.76 -49.19 -6.64
N GLN A 530 33.37 -49.94 -5.72
CA GLN A 530 32.62 -50.81 -4.80
C GLN A 530 31.79 -50.02 -3.78
N LEU A 531 32.35 -48.94 -3.24
CA LEU A 531 31.66 -48.07 -2.28
C LEU A 531 30.45 -47.38 -2.91
N LYS A 532 30.58 -46.90 -4.16
CA LYS A 532 29.47 -46.34 -4.95
C LYS A 532 28.38 -47.37 -5.22
N LYS A 533 28.77 -48.62 -5.53
CA LYS A 533 27.82 -49.72 -5.75
C LYS A 533 27.07 -50.10 -4.47
N GLN A 534 27.73 -50.07 -3.30
CA GLN A 534 27.07 -50.29 -2.01
C GLN A 534 26.06 -49.18 -1.73
N ARG A 535 26.46 -47.91 -1.87
CA ARG A 535 25.58 -46.76 -1.64
C ARG A 535 24.38 -46.71 -2.59
N TYR A 536 24.57 -47.05 -3.86
CA TYR A 536 23.46 -47.22 -4.81
C TYR A 536 22.47 -48.29 -4.35
N THR A 537 22.96 -49.41 -3.83
CA THR A 537 22.12 -50.52 -3.34
C THR A 537 21.32 -50.09 -2.10
N GLU A 538 21.96 -49.40 -1.15
CA GLU A 538 21.31 -48.86 0.05
C GLU A 538 20.22 -47.84 -0.30
N LEU A 539 20.50 -46.92 -1.23
CA LEU A 539 19.51 -45.96 -1.72
C LEU A 539 18.34 -46.67 -2.40
N GLN A 540 18.60 -47.72 -3.17
CA GLN A 540 17.56 -48.53 -3.81
C GLN A 540 16.66 -49.24 -2.79
N GLU A 541 17.20 -49.69 -1.66
CA GLU A 541 16.42 -50.28 -0.56
C GLU A 541 15.54 -49.25 0.16
N VAL A 542 16.11 -48.10 0.53
CA VAL A 542 15.37 -46.98 1.16
C VAL A 542 14.22 -46.53 0.27
N LEU A 543 14.49 -46.45 -1.03
CA LEU A 543 13.53 -46.01 -2.02
C LEU A 543 12.45 -47.05 -2.30
N SER A 544 12.80 -48.34 -2.37
CA SER A 544 11.83 -49.44 -2.51
C SER A 544 10.88 -49.50 -1.31
N LYS A 545 11.39 -49.23 -0.11
CA LYS A 545 10.57 -49.12 1.09
C LYS A 545 9.59 -47.94 0.99
N ALA A 546 10.08 -46.75 0.63
CA ALA A 546 9.24 -45.55 0.46
C ALA A 546 8.14 -45.76 -0.59
N PHE A 547 8.45 -46.45 -1.70
CA PHE A 547 7.48 -46.76 -2.74
C PHE A 547 6.38 -47.72 -2.28
N ASN A 548 6.75 -48.77 -1.53
CA ASN A 548 5.78 -49.70 -0.97
C ASN A 548 4.87 -48.99 0.05
N GLU A 549 5.42 -48.10 0.87
CA GLU A 549 4.65 -47.27 1.81
C GLU A 549 3.67 -46.33 1.09
N ASP A 550 4.11 -45.61 0.05
CA ASP A 550 3.24 -44.76 -0.78
C ASP A 550 2.11 -45.58 -1.44
N LYS A 551 2.43 -46.77 -1.94
CA LYS A 551 1.46 -47.69 -2.56
C LYS A 551 0.43 -48.23 -1.57
N GLU A 552 0.86 -48.60 -0.36
CA GLU A 552 -0.05 -49.06 0.69
C GLU A 552 -0.99 -47.93 1.16
N GLU A 553 -0.46 -46.72 1.31
CA GLU A 553 -1.23 -45.54 1.70
C GLU A 553 -2.26 -45.14 0.62
N PHE A 554 -1.87 -45.21 -0.65
CA PHE A 554 -2.79 -45.01 -1.78
C PHE A 554 -3.88 -46.09 -1.87
N ASN A 555 -3.54 -47.36 -1.62
CA ASN A 555 -4.55 -48.43 -1.58
C ASN A 555 -5.48 -48.30 -0.37
N ARG A 556 -4.97 -47.84 0.78
CA ARG A 556 -5.76 -47.57 1.99
C ARG A 556 -6.76 -46.42 1.76
N SER A 557 -6.32 -45.33 1.11
CA SER A 557 -7.21 -44.21 0.76
C SER A 557 -8.26 -44.60 -0.30
N LYS A 558 -7.90 -45.45 -1.27
CA LYS A 558 -8.85 -46.01 -2.25
C LYS A 558 -9.92 -46.90 -1.60
N ASN A 559 -9.53 -47.76 -0.65
CA ASN A 559 -10.46 -48.64 0.07
C ASN A 559 -11.44 -47.88 0.98
N LEU A 560 -11.01 -46.76 1.57
CA LEU A 560 -11.87 -45.83 2.32
C LEU A 560 -12.89 -45.13 1.41
N SER A 561 -12.54 -44.85 0.15
CA SER A 561 -13.46 -44.24 -0.83
C SER A 561 -14.43 -45.22 -1.50
N SER A 562 -14.16 -46.53 -1.50
CA SER A 562 -15.07 -47.54 -2.07
C SER A 562 -16.21 -48.01 -1.14
N SER A 563 -16.25 -47.57 0.12
CA SER A 563 -17.33 -47.90 1.07
C SER A 563 -18.53 -46.93 1.01
N SER A 564 -18.53 -45.98 0.07
CA SER A 564 -19.54 -44.90 0.01
C SER A 564 -20.11 -44.75 -1.39
N SER A 565 -20.86 -45.73 -1.92
CA SER A 565 -21.71 -45.55 -3.11
C SER A 565 -22.71 -46.71 -3.33
N SER A 566 -23.93 -46.61 -2.80
CA SER A 566 -25.12 -47.17 -3.46
C SER A 566 -26.44 -46.59 -2.91
N THR A 567 -26.94 -45.53 -3.52
CA THR A 567 -28.37 -45.39 -3.89
C THR A 567 -28.51 -44.37 -5.01
N SER A 568 -28.86 -44.88 -6.19
CA SER A 568 -29.02 -44.16 -7.45
C SER A 568 -30.34 -43.38 -7.50
N MET A 569 -30.29 -42.11 -7.94
CA MET A 569 -31.46 -41.39 -8.45
C MET A 569 -31.80 -41.88 -9.86
N GLY A 570 -33.05 -42.34 -10.06
CA GLY A 570 -33.64 -42.64 -11.36
C GLY A 570 -34.69 -41.60 -11.76
N LEU A 571 -34.53 -41.05 -12.98
CA LEU A 571 -35.39 -40.08 -13.64
C LEU A 571 -36.79 -40.62 -13.99
N GLY A 572 -37.83 -39.84 -13.64
CA GLY A 572 -38.84 -39.32 -14.59
C GLY A 572 -39.91 -40.22 -15.25
N ARG A 573 -41.14 -40.07 -14.72
CA ARG A 573 -42.49 -40.01 -15.38
C ARG A 573 -43.18 -41.29 -15.90
N PRO A 574 -44.52 -41.26 -16.11
CA PRO A 574 -45.60 -40.59 -15.36
C PRO A 574 -46.79 -41.53 -15.08
N ASN A 575 -47.62 -41.25 -14.07
CA ASN A 575 -49.06 -41.49 -14.20
C ASN A 575 -49.83 -40.78 -13.09
N GLY A 576 -50.66 -39.82 -13.50
CA GLY A 576 -51.65 -39.20 -12.65
C GLY A 576 -52.82 -40.16 -12.41
N LYS A 577 -53.30 -40.20 -11.17
CA LYS A 577 -54.70 -40.47 -10.86
C LYS A 577 -55.04 -39.74 -9.56
N LEU A 578 -55.75 -38.62 -9.75
CA LEU A 578 -56.63 -38.01 -8.75
C LEU A 578 -57.60 -39.05 -8.20
N ILE A 579 -57.69 -39.21 -6.88
CA ILE A 579 -58.97 -39.44 -6.19
C ILE A 579 -58.94 -38.69 -4.85
N PHE A 580 -59.92 -37.78 -4.72
CA PHE A 580 -60.30 -37.03 -3.52
C PHE A 580 -60.84 -37.93 -2.40
N LYS A 581 -60.66 -37.45 -1.16
CA LYS A 581 -61.45 -37.59 0.10
C LYS A 581 -60.47 -37.87 1.24
N LYS A 582 -60.43 -37.12 2.33
CA LYS A 582 -61.39 -36.20 2.94
C LYS A 582 -60.61 -35.22 3.81
#